data_AF-A0A961TRL5-F1
#
_entry.id   AF-A0A961TRL5-F1
#
_cell.length_a   1.000
_cell.length_b   1.000
_cell.length_c   1.000
_cell.angle_alpha   90.00
_cell.angle_beta   90.00
_cell.angle_gamma   90.00
#
_symmetry.space_group_name_H-M   'P 1'
#
loop_
_entity.id
_entity.type
_entity.pdbx_description
1 polymer ?
#
loop_
_entity_poly.entity_id
_entity_poly.type
_entity_poly.pdbx_seq_one_letter_code
_entity_poly.pdbx_strand_id
1 'polypeptide(L)'
;MLLAHPTVQSTVAISASHNLHIARSAPDARTHIEWSYSGKLYRARIEASALPYVAALGADRAANLFLKLGGGEAYFSKKPYSESEGMVVSAIGREGSHALNTELGPIQHRVPLANHFLIRHLRSKRKSVAAIARIVRCAEPTVRKVLRTGKVVEQFELDSPASGKEAQ
;
A
#
# COMPACT_ATOMS: atom_id res chain seq x y z
N MET A 1 -8.47 -18.65 54.07
CA MET A 1 -7.78 -17.36 53.81
C MET A 1 -6.90 -17.55 52.58
N LEU A 2 -7.41 -17.22 51.40
CA LEU A 2 -6.75 -17.40 50.11
C LEU A 2 -6.97 -16.09 49.32
N LEU A 3 -5.94 -15.27 49.19
CA LEU A 3 -5.97 -14.07 48.36
C LEU A 3 -5.26 -14.39 47.05
N ALA A 4 -6.04 -14.47 45.98
CA ALA A 4 -5.57 -14.60 44.61
C ALA A 4 -5.08 -13.23 44.11
N HIS A 5 -3.84 -13.17 43.64
CA HIS A 5 -3.30 -12.02 42.92
C HIS A 5 -3.64 -12.14 41.42
N PRO A 6 -4.30 -11.14 40.80
CA PRO A 6 -4.47 -11.13 39.35
C PRO A 6 -3.19 -10.65 38.64
N THR A 7 -2.72 -11.48 37.72
CA THR A 7 -1.63 -11.24 36.77
C THR A 7 -1.91 -10.02 35.88
N VAL A 8 -1.01 -9.04 35.88
CA VAL A 8 -1.04 -7.89 34.98
C VAL A 8 -0.58 -8.34 33.59
N GLN A 9 -1.51 -8.55 32.66
CA GLN A 9 -1.21 -8.64 31.24
C GLN A 9 -1.01 -7.23 30.69
N SER A 10 0.23 -6.87 30.40
CA SER A 10 0.58 -5.68 29.60
C SER A 10 0.01 -5.81 28.20
N THR A 11 -1.19 -5.29 27.99
CA THR A 11 -1.75 -5.01 26.67
C THR A 11 -1.11 -3.74 26.16
N VAL A 12 -0.02 -3.87 25.40
CA VAL A 12 0.49 -2.75 24.59
C VAL A 12 -0.34 -2.68 23.33
N ALA A 13 -0.99 -1.53 23.17
CA ALA A 13 -1.97 -1.21 22.16
C ALA A 13 -1.49 -1.49 20.73
N ILE A 14 -2.27 -2.30 20.03
CA ILE A 14 -2.29 -2.46 18.58
C ILE A 14 -2.82 -1.15 17.99
N SER A 15 -2.01 -0.42 17.21
CA SER A 15 -2.52 0.70 16.41
C SER A 15 -1.72 0.86 15.13
N ALA A 16 -2.19 0.16 14.08
CA ALA A 16 -2.08 0.56 12.67
C ALA A 16 -2.84 -0.45 11.79
N SER A 17 -4.12 -0.67 12.06
CA SER A 17 -4.99 -1.49 11.21
C SER A 17 -5.39 -0.70 9.96
N HIS A 18 -4.53 -0.65 8.95
CA HIS A 18 -4.98 -0.46 7.57
C HIS A 18 -5.49 -1.81 7.06
N ASN A 19 -6.74 -2.14 7.40
CA ASN A 19 -7.40 -3.38 6.97
C ASN A 19 -7.64 -3.36 5.46
N LEU A 20 -6.88 -4.17 4.74
CA LEU A 20 -7.08 -4.49 3.33
C LEU A 20 -8.10 -5.65 3.25
N HIS A 21 -9.35 -5.37 2.87
CA HIS A 21 -10.32 -6.42 2.56
C HIS A 21 -10.07 -6.95 1.13
N ILE A 22 -9.17 -7.94 0.98
CA ILE A 22 -9.06 -8.66 -0.30
C ILE A 22 -10.16 -9.74 -0.34
N ALA A 23 -11.27 -9.43 -1.01
CA ALA A 23 -12.25 -10.43 -1.38
C ALA A 23 -11.65 -11.39 -2.43
N ARG A 24 -11.41 -12.66 -2.04
CA ARG A 24 -11.01 -13.73 -2.95
C ARG A 24 -12.22 -14.15 -3.81
N SER A 25 -12.40 -13.61 -5.02
CA SER A 25 -13.34 -14.18 -5.99
C SER A 25 -13.00 -13.85 -7.45
N ALA A 26 -12.99 -14.87 -8.31
CA ALA A 26 -12.86 -14.89 -9.79
C ALA A 26 -11.47 -14.63 -10.45
N PRO A 27 -11.15 -15.34 -11.57
CA PRO A 27 -9.83 -15.28 -12.22
C PRO A 27 -9.49 -13.94 -12.92
N ASP A 28 -10.46 -13.05 -13.14
CA ASP A 28 -10.26 -11.67 -13.65
C ASP A 28 -10.22 -10.60 -12.53
N ALA A 29 -10.37 -11.00 -11.27
CA ALA A 29 -10.33 -10.11 -10.12
C ALA A 29 -8.91 -9.85 -9.57
N ARG A 30 -7.91 -10.57 -10.07
CA ARG A 30 -6.53 -10.58 -9.54
C ARG A 30 -5.72 -9.31 -9.83
N THR A 31 -6.33 -8.26 -10.34
CA THR A 31 -5.60 -7.07 -10.79
C THR A 31 -6.14 -5.79 -10.18
N HIS A 32 -7.21 -5.88 -9.40
CA HIS A 32 -7.76 -4.73 -8.70
C HIS A 32 -7.22 -4.69 -7.28
N ILE A 33 -6.80 -3.51 -6.87
CA ILE A 33 -6.50 -3.21 -5.47
C ILE A 33 -7.44 -2.13 -4.98
N GLU A 34 -7.70 -2.15 -3.69
CA GLU A 34 -8.43 -1.12 -2.97
C GLU A 34 -7.50 -0.52 -1.93
N TRP A 35 -7.49 0.81 -1.82
CA TRP A 35 -6.75 1.49 -0.77
C TRP A 35 -7.51 2.73 -0.32
N SER A 36 -7.35 3.09 0.96
CA SER A 36 -7.92 4.31 1.49
C SER A 36 -6.87 5.42 1.54
N TYR A 37 -7.28 6.66 1.26
CA TYR A 37 -6.47 7.84 1.52
C TYR A 37 -7.37 9.00 1.92
N SER A 38 -7.07 9.64 3.05
CA SER A 38 -7.86 10.76 3.59
C SER A 38 -9.36 10.41 3.73
N GLY A 39 -9.68 9.19 4.19
CA GLY A 39 -11.04 8.70 4.38
C GLY A 39 -11.79 8.29 3.11
N LYS A 40 -11.19 8.41 1.93
CA LYS A 40 -11.78 7.96 0.66
C LYS A 40 -11.22 6.61 0.24
N LEU A 41 -12.09 5.69 -0.20
CA LEU A 41 -11.70 4.43 -0.80
C LEU A 41 -11.44 4.61 -2.30
N TYR A 42 -10.32 4.07 -2.77
CA TYR A 42 -9.91 4.08 -4.17
C TYR A 42 -9.76 2.66 -4.66
N ARG A 43 -10.39 2.34 -5.80
CA ARG A 43 -10.22 1.05 -6.49
C ARG A 43 -9.58 1.28 -7.85
N ALA A 44 -8.51 0.53 -8.15
CA ALA A 44 -7.89 0.60 -9.46
C ALA A 44 -7.26 -0.71 -9.91
N ARG A 45 -7.20 -0.87 -11.24
CA ARG A 45 -6.45 -1.96 -11.90
C ARG A 45 -4.96 -1.63 -11.92
N ILE A 46 -4.12 -2.53 -11.42
CA ILE A 46 -2.65 -2.36 -11.40
C ILE A 46 -1.94 -3.36 -12.30
N GLU A 47 -0.62 -3.30 -12.38
CA GLU A 47 0.16 -4.31 -13.09
C GLU A 47 0.26 -5.60 -12.26
N ALA A 48 0.16 -6.77 -12.91
CA ALA A 48 0.24 -8.06 -12.22
C ALA A 48 1.55 -8.24 -11.44
N SER A 49 2.65 -7.69 -11.95
CA SER A 49 3.96 -7.69 -11.28
C SER A 49 4.00 -6.82 -10.02
N ALA A 50 3.15 -5.79 -9.93
CA ALA A 50 3.10 -4.88 -8.79
C ALA A 50 2.19 -5.42 -7.66
N LEU A 51 1.25 -6.31 -7.99
CA LEU A 51 0.27 -6.86 -7.06
C LEU A 51 0.87 -7.48 -5.79
N PRO A 52 1.86 -8.41 -5.84
CA PRO A 52 2.35 -9.05 -4.61
C PRO A 52 3.00 -8.03 -3.66
N TYR A 53 3.65 -7.00 -4.21
CA TYR A 53 4.24 -5.93 -3.40
C TYR A 53 3.18 -5.08 -2.72
N VAL A 54 2.13 -4.69 -3.43
CA VAL A 54 1.03 -3.90 -2.86
C VAL A 54 0.22 -4.71 -1.85
N ALA A 55 0.01 -6.00 -2.11
CA ALA A 55 -0.69 -6.90 -1.19
C ALA A 55 0.09 -7.09 0.13
N ALA A 56 1.41 -7.27 0.05
CA ALA A 56 2.25 -7.49 1.24
C ALA A 56 2.51 -6.20 2.05
N LEU A 57 2.63 -5.05 1.39
CA LEU A 57 3.07 -3.81 2.03
C LEU A 57 1.96 -2.78 2.26
N GLY A 58 0.86 -2.89 1.54
CA GLY A 58 -0.10 -1.82 1.37
C GLY A 58 0.37 -0.76 0.36
N ALA A 59 -0.58 0.07 -0.11
CA ALA A 59 -0.37 0.98 -1.22
C ALA A 59 0.75 2.03 -0.98
N ASP A 60 0.81 2.60 0.23
CA ASP A 60 1.79 3.67 0.53
C ASP A 60 3.23 3.17 0.60
N ARG A 61 3.46 2.08 1.34
CA ARG A 61 4.80 1.47 1.46
C ARG A 61 5.24 0.91 0.10
N ALA A 62 4.36 0.26 -0.65
CA ALA A 62 4.66 -0.21 -2.00
C ALA A 62 5.01 0.95 -2.96
N ALA A 63 4.26 2.05 -2.92
CA ALA A 63 4.57 3.21 -3.74
C ALA A 63 5.96 3.81 -3.41
N ASN A 64 6.32 3.87 -2.12
CA ASN A 64 7.66 4.31 -1.72
C ASN A 64 8.75 3.36 -2.22
N LEU A 65 8.51 2.04 -2.15
CA LEU A 65 9.40 1.03 -2.69
C LEU A 65 9.64 1.23 -4.19
N PHE A 66 8.57 1.36 -4.98
CA PHE A 66 8.68 1.52 -6.43
C PHE A 66 9.36 2.84 -6.82
N LEU A 67 9.10 3.92 -6.09
CA LEU A 67 9.76 5.21 -6.35
C LEU A 67 11.25 5.20 -6.02
N LYS A 68 11.65 4.48 -4.96
CA LYS A 68 13.05 4.42 -4.52
C LYS A 68 13.88 3.35 -5.25
N LEU A 69 13.29 2.20 -5.56
CA LEU A 69 13.99 1.00 -6.04
C LEU A 69 13.45 0.47 -7.39
N GLY A 70 12.43 1.10 -7.97
CA GLY A 70 11.83 0.65 -9.23
C GLY A 70 12.85 0.57 -10.36
N GLY A 71 12.84 -0.56 -11.08
CA GLY A 71 13.78 -0.85 -12.17
C GLY A 71 15.11 -1.45 -11.70
N GLY A 72 15.42 -1.38 -10.40
CA GLY A 72 16.60 -1.96 -9.77
C GLY A 72 16.35 -3.34 -9.16
N GLU A 73 17.40 -3.90 -8.58
CA GLU A 73 17.36 -5.17 -7.86
C GLU A 73 17.29 -4.92 -6.35
N ALA A 74 16.45 -5.70 -5.66
CA ALA A 74 16.27 -5.63 -4.22
C ALA A 74 16.41 -7.02 -3.60
N TYR A 75 17.13 -7.09 -2.49
CA TYR A 75 17.27 -8.31 -1.70
C TYR A 75 16.37 -8.22 -0.46
N PHE A 76 15.47 -9.19 -0.29
CA PHE A 76 14.57 -9.26 0.86
C PHE A 76 15.11 -10.30 1.85
N SER A 77 15.85 -9.85 2.85
CA SER A 77 16.41 -10.73 3.89
C SER A 77 15.36 -11.10 4.95
N LYS A 78 15.42 -12.35 5.45
CA LYS A 78 14.62 -12.81 6.61
C LYS A 78 14.98 -12.07 7.89
N LYS A 79 16.24 -11.65 8.02
CA LYS A 79 16.77 -10.76 9.06
C LYS A 79 17.30 -9.50 8.38
N PRO A 80 16.46 -8.47 8.17
CA PRO A 80 16.89 -7.25 7.51
C PRO A 80 17.92 -6.51 8.38
N TYR A 81 18.92 -5.92 7.72
CA TYR A 81 19.90 -5.02 8.34
C TYR A 81 19.23 -3.76 8.90
N SER A 82 20.00 -2.94 9.62
CA SER A 82 19.50 -1.67 10.19
C SER A 82 18.95 -0.74 9.10
N GLU A 83 18.06 0.19 9.48
CA GLU A 83 17.47 1.17 8.54
C GLU A 83 18.51 2.05 7.84
N SER A 84 19.66 2.27 8.49
CA SER A 84 20.81 3.00 7.97
C SER A 84 21.61 2.24 6.91
N GLU A 85 21.51 0.90 6.87
CA GLU A 85 22.36 0.06 6.01
C GLU A 85 21.62 -0.50 4.79
N GLY A 86 20.28 -0.57 4.81
CA GLY A 86 19.49 -1.19 3.75
C GLY A 86 18.50 -0.24 3.08
N MET A 87 18.69 0.06 1.77
CA MET A 87 17.73 0.86 0.98
C MET A 87 16.31 0.30 1.01
N VAL A 88 16.16 -1.03 1.05
CA VAL A 88 14.86 -1.70 1.19
C VAL A 88 14.22 -1.33 2.54
N VAL A 89 14.97 -1.48 3.63
CA VAL A 89 14.46 -1.19 4.98
C VAL A 89 14.13 0.30 5.13
N SER A 90 14.93 1.20 4.53
CA SER A 90 14.62 2.64 4.46
C SER A 90 13.35 2.96 3.62
N ALA A 91 12.97 2.10 2.69
CA ALA A 91 11.78 2.30 1.86
C ALA A 91 10.50 1.78 2.52
N ILE A 92 10.56 0.62 3.16
CA ILE A 92 9.38 -0.14 3.60
C ILE A 92 9.40 -0.58 5.07
N GLY A 93 10.46 -0.25 5.81
CA GLY A 93 10.70 -0.69 7.17
C GLY A 93 11.12 -2.17 7.25
N ARG A 94 11.48 -2.61 8.47
CA ARG A 94 11.85 -4.02 8.72
C ARG A 94 10.67 -4.95 8.55
N GLU A 95 9.50 -4.55 9.03
CA GLU A 95 8.25 -5.32 8.89
C GLU A 95 7.89 -5.54 7.43
N GLY A 96 7.96 -4.49 6.60
CA GLY A 96 7.69 -4.61 5.18
C GLY A 96 8.66 -5.54 4.47
N SER A 97 9.95 -5.47 4.82
CA SER A 97 10.96 -6.38 4.27
C SER A 97 10.66 -7.85 4.63
N HIS A 98 10.22 -8.10 5.87
CA HIS A 98 9.84 -9.45 6.31
C HIS A 98 8.57 -9.96 5.62
N ALA A 99 7.56 -9.10 5.46
CA ALA A 99 6.34 -9.41 4.74
C ALA A 99 6.63 -9.78 3.27
N LEU A 100 7.50 -9.02 2.60
CA LEU A 100 7.92 -9.34 1.23
C LEU A 100 8.74 -10.63 1.14
N ASN A 101 9.64 -10.89 2.09
CA ASN A 101 10.36 -12.16 2.12
C ASN A 101 9.39 -13.34 2.24
N THR A 102 8.33 -13.19 3.05
CA THR A 102 7.32 -14.24 3.24
C THR A 102 6.51 -14.48 1.96
N GLU A 103 6.17 -13.41 1.23
CA GLU A 103 5.36 -13.48 0.01
C GLU A 103 6.15 -13.91 -1.24
N LEU A 104 7.38 -13.37 -1.41
CA LEU A 104 8.19 -13.54 -2.63
C LEU A 104 9.37 -14.51 -2.46
N GLY A 105 9.75 -14.81 -1.22
CA GLY A 105 10.92 -15.62 -0.89
C GLY A 105 12.20 -14.81 -0.63
N PRO A 106 13.28 -15.46 -0.17
CA PRO A 106 14.54 -14.83 0.22
C PRO A 106 15.50 -14.55 -0.96
N ILE A 107 14.98 -14.33 -2.17
CA ILE A 107 15.80 -14.20 -3.38
C ILE A 107 15.97 -12.71 -3.73
N GLN A 108 16.97 -12.39 -4.56
CA GLN A 108 17.09 -11.08 -5.19
C GLN A 108 16.01 -10.94 -6.27
N HIS A 109 15.15 -9.94 -6.12
CA HIS A 109 14.08 -9.67 -7.07
C HIS A 109 14.30 -8.33 -7.77
N ARG A 110 13.97 -8.30 -9.06
CA ARG A 110 13.90 -7.04 -9.79
C ARG A 110 12.60 -6.33 -9.45
N VAL A 111 12.69 -5.15 -8.85
CA VAL A 111 11.53 -4.38 -8.43
C VAL A 111 10.89 -3.75 -9.66
N PRO A 112 9.58 -3.96 -9.90
CA PRO A 112 8.90 -3.35 -11.03
C PRO A 112 8.79 -1.84 -10.85
N LEU A 113 8.75 -1.10 -11.96
CA LEU A 113 8.51 0.35 -11.94
C LEU A 113 7.07 0.70 -11.51
N ALA A 114 6.10 -0.15 -11.87
CA ALA A 114 4.69 -0.01 -11.52
C ALA A 114 4.09 1.37 -11.83
N ASN A 115 4.43 1.94 -12.99
CA ASN A 115 4.08 3.31 -13.37
C ASN A 115 2.57 3.55 -13.33
N HIS A 116 1.73 2.60 -13.77
CA HIS A 116 0.29 2.78 -13.77
C HIS A 116 -0.29 2.80 -12.36
N PHE A 117 0.23 1.98 -11.46
CA PHE A 117 -0.09 2.05 -10.03
C PHE A 117 0.34 3.41 -9.43
N LEU A 118 1.60 3.80 -9.62
CA LEU A 118 2.14 5.06 -9.08
C LEU A 118 1.35 6.29 -9.55
N ILE A 119 1.00 6.35 -10.83
CA ILE A 119 0.18 7.43 -11.39
C ILE A 119 -1.16 7.54 -10.66
N ARG A 120 -1.85 6.41 -10.44
CA ARG A 120 -3.16 6.40 -9.78
C ARG A 120 -3.07 6.68 -8.29
N HIS A 121 -2.05 6.16 -7.61
CA HIS A 121 -1.77 6.44 -6.20
C HIS A 121 -1.44 7.92 -5.96
N LEU A 122 -0.61 8.52 -6.81
CA LEU A 122 -0.30 9.95 -6.69
C LEU A 122 -1.52 10.83 -7.04
N ARG A 123 -2.40 10.34 -7.92
CA ARG A 123 -3.67 11.02 -8.20
C ARG A 123 -4.61 11.00 -7.01
N SER A 124 -4.72 9.90 -6.26
CA SER A 124 -5.51 9.85 -5.02
C SER A 124 -4.99 10.82 -3.95
N LYS A 125 -3.69 11.13 -3.99
CA LYS A 125 -3.05 12.19 -3.19
C LYS A 125 -3.20 13.60 -3.76
N ARG A 126 -4.12 13.79 -4.70
CA ARG A 126 -4.44 15.07 -5.37
C ARG A 126 -3.25 15.75 -6.06
N LYS A 127 -2.21 15.01 -6.46
CA LYS A 127 -1.12 15.58 -7.26
C LYS A 127 -1.62 15.95 -8.66
N SER A 128 -1.07 17.03 -9.22
CA SER A 128 -1.36 17.47 -10.59
C SER A 128 -0.71 16.52 -11.60
N VAL A 129 -1.26 16.46 -12.82
CA VAL A 129 -0.69 15.63 -13.91
C VAL A 129 0.79 15.95 -14.13
N ALA A 130 1.15 17.22 -14.16
CA ALA A 130 2.52 17.68 -14.34
C ALA A 130 3.44 17.30 -13.15
N ALA A 131 2.92 17.29 -11.92
CA ALA A 131 3.69 16.82 -10.76
C ALA A 131 3.90 15.29 -10.81
N ILE A 132 2.85 14.54 -11.18
CA ILE A 132 2.92 13.09 -11.33
C ILE A 132 3.95 12.71 -12.40
N ALA A 133 3.91 13.37 -13.56
CA ALA A 133 4.85 13.16 -14.66
C ALA A 133 6.32 13.29 -14.21
N ARG A 134 6.62 14.32 -13.40
CA ARG A 134 7.97 14.55 -12.85
C ARG A 134 8.38 13.47 -11.84
N ILE A 135 7.47 13.09 -10.94
CA ILE A 135 7.75 12.08 -9.90
C ILE A 135 7.99 10.70 -10.52
N VAL A 136 7.11 10.29 -11.44
CA VAL A 136 7.17 8.96 -12.10
C VAL A 136 8.16 8.95 -13.26
N ARG A 137 8.72 10.11 -13.63
CA ARG A 137 9.64 10.28 -14.76
C ARG A 137 9.05 9.80 -16.08
N CYS A 138 7.80 10.18 -16.35
CA CYS A 138 7.10 9.85 -17.60
C CYS A 138 6.46 11.10 -18.21
N ALA A 139 6.10 11.03 -19.49
CA ALA A 139 5.47 12.14 -20.18
C ALA A 139 4.02 12.38 -19.71
N GLU A 140 3.58 13.64 -19.65
CA GLU A 140 2.20 13.97 -19.26
C GLU A 140 1.11 13.28 -20.11
N PRO A 141 1.25 13.09 -21.44
CA PRO A 141 0.28 12.33 -22.22
C PRO A 141 0.10 10.89 -21.71
N THR A 142 1.18 10.25 -21.22
CA THR A 142 1.12 8.92 -20.60
C THR A 142 0.30 8.96 -19.33
N VAL A 143 0.52 9.96 -18.47
CA VAL A 143 -0.26 10.16 -17.24
C VAL A 143 -1.75 10.32 -17.57
N ARG A 144 -2.10 11.19 -18.52
CA ARG A 144 -3.49 11.40 -18.96
C ARG A 144 -4.12 10.13 -19.52
N LYS A 145 -3.38 9.38 -20.35
CA LYS A 145 -3.83 8.10 -20.91
C LYS A 145 -4.15 7.08 -19.81
N VAL A 146 -3.25 6.91 -18.85
CA VAL A 146 -3.42 5.95 -17.74
C VAL A 146 -4.62 6.31 -16.87
N LEU A 147 -4.80 7.59 -16.55
CA LEU A 147 -5.94 8.07 -15.77
C LEU A 147 -7.28 7.95 -16.52
N ARG A 148 -7.26 8.00 -17.85
CA ARG A 148 -8.46 7.79 -18.67
C ARG A 148 -8.84 6.30 -18.78
N THR A 149 -7.86 5.41 -18.93
CA THR A 149 -8.08 3.98 -19.15
C THR A 149 -8.49 3.24 -17.88
N GLY A 150 -7.99 3.66 -16.71
CA GLY A 150 -8.47 3.12 -15.43
C GLY A 150 -9.39 4.13 -14.79
N LYS A 151 -10.72 3.95 -14.89
CA LYS A 151 -11.65 4.63 -13.99
C LYS A 151 -11.19 4.29 -12.57
N VAL A 152 -10.56 5.25 -11.90
CA VAL A 152 -10.52 5.25 -10.44
C VAL A 152 -11.99 5.37 -10.07
N VAL A 153 -12.57 4.30 -9.51
CA VAL A 153 -13.93 4.38 -8.99
C VAL A 153 -13.83 5.34 -7.81
N GLU A 154 -14.13 6.60 -8.06
CA GLU A 154 -14.13 7.63 -7.06
C GLU A 154 -15.43 7.44 -6.25
N GLN A 155 -15.26 7.25 -4.94
CA GLN A 155 -16.29 7.28 -3.90
C GLN A 155 -17.18 6.03 -3.76
N PHE A 156 -16.95 5.30 -2.68
CA PHE A 156 -18.03 5.06 -1.73
C PHE A 156 -17.75 5.98 -0.55
N GLU A 157 -18.60 6.99 -0.32
CA GLU A 157 -18.71 7.54 1.03
C GLU A 157 -19.14 6.36 1.90
N LEU A 158 -18.24 5.89 2.77
CA LEU A 158 -18.67 5.09 3.90
C LEU A 158 -19.60 6.02 4.68
N ASP A 159 -20.90 5.74 4.63
CA ASP A 159 -21.91 6.44 5.42
C ASP A 159 -21.35 6.60 6.83
N SER A 160 -20.99 7.84 7.15
CA SER A 160 -20.77 8.29 8.51
C SER A 160 -22.04 7.90 9.25
N PRO A 161 -22.02 7.00 10.26
CA PRO A 161 -23.23 6.73 11.02
C PRO A 161 -23.72 8.07 11.53
N ALA A 162 -24.98 8.34 11.20
CA ALA A 162 -25.66 9.58 11.44
C ALA A 162 -25.27 10.14 12.81
N SER A 163 -24.77 11.38 12.81
CA SER A 163 -24.95 12.30 13.93
C SER A 163 -26.46 12.48 14.12
N GLY A 164 -27.07 11.49 14.78
CA GLY A 164 -28.39 11.57 15.33
C GLY A 164 -28.31 12.45 16.57
N LYS A 165 -28.86 13.65 16.43
CA LYS A 165 -29.16 14.54 17.54
C LYS A 165 -29.90 13.77 18.65
N GLU A 166 -29.26 13.53 19.79
CA GLU A 166 -30.00 13.44 21.04
C GLU A 166 -30.35 14.87 21.45
N ALA A 167 -31.51 15.29 20.98
CA ALA A 167 -32.23 16.44 21.47
C ALA A 167 -33.64 15.97 21.83
N GLN A 168 -33.81 15.53 23.07
CA GLN A 168 -34.90 15.88 24.00
C GLN A 168 -34.81 15.01 25.25
#